data_AF-A0A4Y7WDV6-F1
#
_entry.id   AF-A0A4Y7WDV6-F1
#
_cell.length_a   1.000
_cell.length_b   1.000
_cell.length_c   1.000
_cell.angle_alpha   90.00
_cell.angle_beta   90.00
_cell.angle_gamma   90.00
#
_symmetry.space_group_name_H-M   'P 1'
#
loop_
_entity.id
_entity.type
_entity.pdbx_description
1 polymer ?
#
loop_
_entity_poly.entity_id
_entity_poly.type
_entity_poly.pdbx_seq_one_letter_code
_entity_poly.pdbx_strand_id
1 'polypeptide(L)'
;MRVVFRIDENGFFKESVLLYEGQEMPDDCVEEEIPSLLKARYMDGEWVEGASKEELEEHNKEKEVQLSPLELLGQQVTEQEISDIEQWHNVTELELQAMEQGQQITDMQIEQMIQGQAQTEQDLRLLELEAKLNV
;
A
#
# COMPACT_ATOMS: atom_id res chain seq x y z
N MET A 1 -36.11 23.78 -9.59
CA MET A 1 -35.36 23.27 -10.75
C MET A 1 -35.37 21.76 -10.67
N ARG A 2 -35.72 21.06 -11.74
CA ARG A 2 -35.77 19.59 -11.77
C ARG A 2 -35.06 19.06 -13.01
N VAL A 3 -34.47 17.87 -12.89
CA VAL A 3 -33.85 17.16 -14.02
C VAL A 3 -34.88 16.20 -14.58
N VAL A 4 -35.07 16.23 -15.89
CA VAL A 4 -35.84 15.22 -16.62
C VAL A 4 -34.95 14.60 -17.69
N PHE A 5 -35.28 13.41 -18.14
CA PHE A 5 -34.48 12.64 -19.08
C PHE A 5 -35.20 12.57 -20.42
N ARG A 6 -34.60 13.13 -21.47
CA ARG A 6 -35.15 13.08 -22.82
C ARG A 6 -34.92 11.71 -23.42
N ILE A 7 -35.97 11.14 -24.01
CA ILE A 7 -35.93 9.87 -24.73
C ILE A 7 -36.09 10.09 -26.24
N ASP A 8 -35.55 9.17 -27.05
CA ASP A 8 -35.75 9.17 -28.51
C ASP A 8 -37.06 8.47 -28.92
N GLU A 9 -37.35 8.43 -30.23
CA GLU A 9 -38.54 7.76 -30.77
C GLU A 9 -38.62 6.26 -30.45
N ASN A 10 -37.51 5.64 -30.08
CA ASN A 10 -37.43 4.24 -29.70
C ASN A 10 -37.47 4.04 -28.17
N GLY A 11 -37.52 5.11 -27.39
CA GLY A 11 -37.49 5.12 -25.93
C GLY A 11 -36.08 5.12 -25.32
N PHE A 12 -35.01 5.23 -26.10
CA PHE A 12 -33.65 5.28 -25.54
C PHE A 12 -33.34 6.63 -24.93
N PHE A 13 -32.64 6.61 -23.80
CA PHE A 13 -32.13 7.83 -23.19
C PHE A 13 -31.19 8.58 -24.15
N LYS A 14 -31.40 9.90 -24.27
CA LYS A 14 -30.60 10.78 -25.13
C LYS A 14 -29.79 11.80 -24.33
N GLU A 15 -30.44 12.59 -23.48
CA GLU A 15 -29.79 13.63 -22.67
C GLU A 15 -30.61 14.01 -21.44
N SER A 16 -29.95 14.57 -20.42
CA SER A 16 -30.62 15.19 -19.28
C SER A 16 -30.98 16.64 -19.59
N VAL A 17 -32.21 17.02 -19.27
CA VAL A 17 -32.79 18.34 -19.51
C VAL A 17 -33.14 18.97 -18.17
N LEU A 18 -32.73 20.22 -17.97
CA LEU A 18 -33.01 20.99 -16.76
C LEU A 18 -34.26 21.84 -16.98
N LEU A 19 -35.30 21.62 -16.17
CA LEU A 19 -36.53 22.43 -16.18
C LEU A 19 -36.56 23.38 -14.98
N TYR A 20 -36.93 24.63 -15.25
CA TYR A 20 -37.15 25.67 -14.25
C TYR A 20 -38.59 25.67 -13.75
N GLU A 21 -38.86 26.29 -12.60
CA GLU A 21 -40.22 26.37 -12.05
C GLU A 21 -41.18 27.07 -13.01
N GLY A 22 -42.33 26.43 -13.26
CA GLY A 22 -43.35 26.93 -14.19
C GLY A 22 -43.19 26.49 -15.65
N GLN A 23 -42.12 25.76 -16.01
CA GLN A 23 -42.01 25.14 -17.33
C GLN A 23 -42.76 23.80 -17.36
N GLU A 24 -43.60 23.62 -18.38
CA GLU A 24 -44.23 22.34 -18.68
C GLU A 24 -43.17 21.33 -19.12
N MET A 25 -43.38 20.06 -18.74
CA MET A 25 -42.51 18.98 -19.15
C MET A 25 -42.80 18.63 -20.61
N PRO A 26 -41.78 18.60 -21.49
CA PRO A 26 -41.96 18.12 -22.84
C PRO A 26 -42.43 16.66 -22.87
N ASP A 27 -43.27 16.30 -23.85
CA ASP A 27 -43.81 14.94 -23.99
C ASP A 27 -42.73 13.87 -24.24
N ASP A 28 -41.53 14.28 -24.69
CA ASP A 28 -40.37 13.42 -24.93
C ASP A 28 -39.46 13.27 -23.70
N CYS A 29 -39.93 13.67 -22.52
CA CYS A 29 -39.15 13.67 -21.28
C CYS A 29 -39.79 12.80 -20.18
N VAL A 30 -38.93 12.15 -19.40
CA VAL A 30 -39.28 11.28 -18.28
C VAL A 30 -38.67 11.83 -16.99
N GLU A 31 -39.42 11.87 -15.90
CA GLU A 31 -38.93 12.36 -14.59
C GLU A 31 -38.27 11.26 -13.74
N GLU A 32 -38.52 9.99 -14.05
CA GLU A 32 -37.92 8.85 -13.36
C GLU A 32 -36.41 8.76 -13.60
N GLU A 33 -35.66 8.57 -12.51
CA GLU A 33 -34.21 8.38 -12.56
C GLU A 33 -33.84 7.11 -13.32
N ILE A 34 -32.81 7.25 -14.16
CA ILE A 34 -32.28 6.13 -14.95
C ILE A 34 -31.56 5.16 -13.99
N PRO A 35 -31.98 3.88 -13.91
CA PRO A 35 -31.26 2.88 -13.14
C PRO A 35 -29.90 2.57 -13.78
N SER A 36 -29.05 1.81 -13.09
CA SER A 36 -27.75 1.36 -13.63
C SER A 36 -27.90 0.28 -14.70
N LEU A 37 -28.54 0.61 -15.82
CA LEU A 37 -28.80 -0.24 -16.98
C LEU A 37 -27.84 0.13 -18.12
N LEU A 38 -27.44 -0.87 -18.90
CA LEU A 38 -26.67 -0.63 -20.11
C LEU A 38 -27.63 -0.16 -21.20
N LYS A 39 -27.37 0.99 -21.83
CA LYS A 39 -28.29 1.58 -22.84
C LYS A 39 -29.77 1.60 -22.39
N ALA A 40 -30.03 2.22 -21.24
CA ALA A 40 -31.38 2.31 -20.67
C ALA A 40 -32.43 2.75 -21.69
N ARG A 41 -33.55 2.00 -21.73
CA ARG A 41 -34.67 2.23 -22.62
C ARG A 41 -35.95 2.36 -21.81
N TYR A 42 -36.75 3.38 -22.06
CA TYR A 42 -38.03 3.59 -21.39
C TYR A 42 -39.17 2.97 -22.20
N MET A 43 -39.85 1.96 -21.64
CA MET A 43 -40.99 1.29 -22.27
C MET A 43 -42.08 1.02 -21.25
N ASP A 44 -43.35 1.20 -21.65
CA ASP A 44 -44.53 0.91 -20.81
C ASP A 44 -44.54 1.56 -19.41
N GLY A 45 -43.85 2.70 -19.26
CA GLY A 45 -43.76 3.43 -18.00
C GLY A 45 -42.65 2.96 -17.06
N GLU A 46 -41.71 2.13 -17.53
CA GLU A 46 -40.56 1.68 -16.74
C GLU A 46 -39.26 1.71 -17.56
N TRP A 47 -38.13 1.88 -16.88
CA TRP A 47 -36.80 1.71 -17.47
C TRP A 47 -36.43 0.24 -17.59
N VAL A 48 -36.11 -0.20 -18.81
CA VAL A 48 -35.67 -1.55 -19.14
C VAL A 48 -34.28 -1.57 -19.78
N GLU A 49 -33.60 -2.70 -19.61
CA GLU A 49 -32.29 -2.98 -20.20
C GLU A 49 -32.40 -3.00 -21.73
N GLY A 50 -31.73 -2.04 -22.37
CA GLY A 50 -31.80 -1.86 -23.82
C GLY A 50 -30.62 -2.49 -24.55
N ALA A 51 -29.57 -2.93 -23.84
CA ALA A 51 -28.48 -3.67 -24.44
C ALA A 51 -28.90 -5.12 -24.74
N SER A 52 -28.35 -5.68 -25.82
CA SER A 52 -28.57 -7.09 -26.13
C SER A 52 -27.83 -7.99 -25.13
N LYS A 53 -28.18 -9.28 -25.10
CA LYS A 53 -27.47 -10.26 -24.26
C LYS A 53 -25.99 -10.32 -24.60
N GLU A 54 -25.67 -10.27 -25.88
CA GLU A 54 -24.30 -10.28 -26.38
C GLU A 54 -23.52 -9.04 -25.93
N GLU A 55 -24.16 -7.86 -25.94
CA GLU A 55 -23.54 -6.61 -25.47
C GLU A 55 -23.30 -6.63 -23.96
N LEU A 56 -24.22 -7.20 -23.19
CA LEU A 56 -24.07 -7.41 -21.74
C LEU A 56 -22.96 -8.40 -21.44
N GLU A 57 -22.88 -9.50 -22.19
CA GLU A 57 -21.81 -10.49 -22.06
C GLU A 57 -20.44 -9.89 -22.41
N GLU A 58 -20.36 -9.06 -23.45
CA GLU A 58 -19.12 -8.36 -23.81
C GLU A 58 -18.71 -7.32 -22.75
N HIS A 59 -19.68 -6.58 -22.20
CA HIS A 59 -19.42 -5.59 -21.14
C HIS A 59 -18.95 -6.25 -19.84
N ASN A 60 -19.51 -7.41 -19.50
CA ASN A 60 -19.16 -8.17 -18.30
C ASN A 60 -17.95 -9.09 -18.48
N LYS A 61 -17.45 -9.24 -19.70
CA LYS A 61 -16.26 -10.04 -19.97
C LYS A 61 -15.06 -9.35 -19.33
N GLU A 62 -14.49 -9.97 -18.30
CA GLU A 62 -13.19 -9.56 -17.76
C GLU A 62 -12.20 -9.50 -18.92
N LYS A 63 -11.76 -8.30 -19.25
CA LYS A 63 -10.67 -8.12 -20.18
C LYS A 63 -9.42 -8.59 -19.45
N GLU A 64 -8.89 -9.74 -19.86
CA GLU A 64 -7.55 -10.14 -19.46
C GLU A 64 -6.60 -9.00 -19.82
N VAL A 65 -6.07 -8.34 -18.79
CA VAL A 65 -5.04 -7.31 -18.96
C VAL A 65 -3.77 -8.05 -19.34
N GLN A 66 -3.54 -8.19 -20.65
CA GLN A 66 -2.27 -8.70 -21.15
C GLN A 66 -1.22 -7.62 -20.95
N LEU A 67 -0.32 -7.83 -20.00
CA LEU A 67 0.83 -6.96 -19.79
C LEU A 67 1.68 -6.91 -21.06
N SER A 68 2.02 -5.70 -21.48
CA SER A 68 3.00 -5.49 -22.54
C SER A 68 4.37 -6.03 -22.12
N PRO A 69 5.26 -6.36 -23.07
CA PRO A 69 6.63 -6.76 -22.75
C PRO A 69 7.39 -5.75 -21.88
N LEU A 70 7.07 -4.45 -22.00
CA LEU A 70 7.67 -3.41 -21.19
C LEU A 70 7.18 -3.46 -19.74
N GLU A 71 5.89 -3.72 -19.52
CA GLU A 71 5.31 -3.84 -18.17
C GLU A 71 5.80 -5.11 -17.48
N LEU A 72 5.92 -6.23 -18.20
CA LEU A 72 6.54 -7.46 -17.69
C LEU A 72 8.00 -7.24 -17.28
N LEU A 73 8.77 -6.53 -18.11
CA LEU A 73 10.15 -6.21 -17.78
C LEU A 73 10.22 -5.29 -16.55
N GLY A 74 9.35 -4.30 -16.46
CA GLY A 74 9.24 -3.43 -15.29
C GLY A 74 8.98 -4.23 -14.01
N GLN A 75 8.04 -5.17 -14.06
CA GLN A 75 7.74 -6.07 -12.94
C GLN A 75 8.96 -6.91 -12.54
N GLN A 76 9.67 -7.52 -13.50
CA GLN A 76 10.87 -8.31 -13.22
C GLN A 76 11.98 -7.49 -12.58
N VAL A 77 12.17 -6.25 -13.03
CA VAL A 77 13.15 -5.33 -12.42
C VAL A 77 12.75 -5.01 -10.99
N THR A 78 11.47 -4.69 -10.74
CA THR A 78 10.99 -4.41 -9.38
C THR A 78 11.14 -5.63 -8.47
N GLU A 79 10.84 -6.84 -8.94
CA GLU A 79 11.03 -8.07 -8.17
C GLU A 79 12.51 -8.29 -7.83
N GLN A 80 13.41 -8.03 -8.79
CA GLN A 80 14.85 -8.11 -8.55
C GLN A 80 15.33 -7.06 -7.54
N GLU A 81 14.89 -5.81 -7.65
CA GLU A 81 15.23 -4.75 -6.70
C GLU A 81 14.78 -5.09 -5.27
N ILE A 82 13.58 -5.67 -5.12
CA ILE A 82 13.08 -6.13 -3.81
C ILE A 82 13.98 -7.23 -3.25
N SER A 83 14.32 -8.23 -4.07
CA SER A 83 15.22 -9.33 -3.67
C SER A 83 16.60 -8.80 -3.22
N ASP A 84 17.16 -7.83 -3.95
CA ASP A 84 18.45 -7.23 -3.62
C ASP A 84 18.38 -6.46 -2.28
N ILE A 85 17.28 -5.74 -2.03
CA ILE A 85 17.04 -5.02 -0.76
C ILE A 85 16.98 -6.01 0.41
N GLU A 86 16.26 -7.12 0.27
CA GLU A 86 16.16 -8.14 1.32
C GLU A 86 17.52 -8.75 1.64
N GLN A 87 18.35 -9.03 0.63
CA GLN A 87 19.71 -9.50 0.83
C GLN A 87 20.58 -8.49 1.60
N TRP A 88 20.52 -7.22 1.22
CA TRP A 88 21.25 -6.15 1.91
C TRP A 88 20.81 -5.98 3.37
N HIS A 89 19.51 -6.09 3.64
CA HIS A 89 18.98 -6.05 4.99
C HIS A 89 19.56 -7.18 5.85
N ASN A 90 19.58 -8.41 5.33
CA ASN A 90 20.13 -9.56 6.04
C ASN A 90 21.63 -9.39 6.35
N VAL A 91 22.41 -8.87 5.40
CA VAL A 91 23.84 -8.57 5.62
C VAL A 91 24.01 -7.53 6.73
N THR A 92 23.21 -6.46 6.68
CA THR A 92 23.27 -5.39 7.67
C THR A 92 22.93 -5.90 9.07
N GLU A 93 21.93 -6.78 9.20
CA GLU A 93 21.54 -7.38 10.48
C GLU A 93 22.67 -8.23 11.07
N LEU A 94 23.34 -9.04 10.23
CA LEU A 94 24.50 -9.84 10.65
C LEU A 94 25.68 -8.95 11.10
N GLU A 95 25.94 -7.85 10.39
CA GLU A 95 27.00 -6.90 10.77
C GLU A 95 26.71 -6.20 12.10
N LEU A 96 25.45 -5.80 12.34
CA LEU A 96 25.03 -5.22 13.61
C LEU A 96 25.19 -6.22 14.76
N GLN A 97 24.80 -7.48 14.56
CA GLN A 97 24.97 -8.53 15.56
C GLN A 97 26.46 -8.77 15.87
N ALA A 98 27.31 -8.80 14.85
CA ALA A 98 28.76 -8.95 15.04
C ALA A 98 29.36 -7.77 15.81
N MET A 99 28.90 -6.54 15.53
CA MET A 99 29.33 -5.34 16.23
C MET A 99 28.91 -5.37 17.71
N GLU A 100 27.68 -5.78 18.01
CA GLU A 100 27.20 -5.91 19.38
C GLU A 100 28.02 -6.93 20.19
N GLN A 101 28.33 -8.09 19.59
CA GLN A 101 29.22 -9.07 20.21
C GLN A 101 30.63 -8.51 20.45
N GLY A 102 31.19 -7.79 19.48
CA GLY A 102 32.49 -7.14 19.62
C GLY A 102 32.52 -6.11 20.75
N GLN A 103 31.44 -5.36 20.92
CA GLN A 103 31.28 -4.42 22.03
C GLN A 103 31.23 -5.16 23.38
N GLN A 104 30.44 -6.23 23.50
CA GLN A 104 30.36 -7.03 24.74
C GLN A 104 31.71 -7.61 25.14
N ILE A 105 32.51 -8.07 24.17
CA ILE A 105 33.88 -8.56 24.42
C ILE A 105 34.77 -7.43 24.95
N THR A 106 34.67 -6.25 24.35
CA THR A 106 35.44 -5.07 24.76
C THR A 106 35.08 -4.65 26.19
N ASP A 107 33.79 -4.61 26.51
CA ASP A 107 33.29 -4.28 27.85
C ASP A 107 33.83 -5.26 28.89
N MET A 108 33.78 -6.57 28.59
CA MET A 108 34.34 -7.61 29.46
C MET A 108 35.85 -7.44 29.68
N GLN A 109 36.61 -7.10 28.63
CA GLN A 109 38.05 -6.85 28.74
C GLN A 109 38.35 -5.62 29.61
N ILE A 110 37.55 -4.56 29.51
CA ILE A 110 37.68 -3.37 30.35
C ILE A 110 37.41 -3.73 31.81
N GLU A 111 36.36 -4.50 32.10
CA GLU A 111 36.06 -4.96 33.46
C GLU A 111 37.20 -5.78 34.05
N GLN A 112 37.76 -6.73 33.28
CA GLN A 112 38.91 -7.52 33.71
C GLN A 112 40.14 -6.65 34.00
N MET A 113 40.40 -5.65 33.16
CA MET A 113 41.49 -4.71 33.37
C MET A 113 41.31 -3.91 34.67
N ILE A 114 40.10 -3.40 34.93
CA ILE A 114 39.77 -2.67 36.17
C ILE A 114 40.00 -3.57 37.39
N GLN A 115 39.57 -4.83 37.34
CA GLN A 115 39.78 -5.79 38.42
C GLN A 115 41.28 -6.05 38.67
N GLY A 116 42.06 -6.26 37.60
CA GLY A 116 43.50 -6.46 37.71
C GLY A 116 44.23 -5.25 38.29
N GLN A 117 43.82 -4.03 37.92
CA GLN A 117 44.34 -2.79 38.50
C GLN A 117 44.01 -2.69 39.99
N ALA A 118 42.76 -2.99 40.38
CA ALA A 118 42.34 -2.97 41.77
C ALA A 118 43.10 -3.99 42.63
N GLN A 119 43.33 -5.20 42.10
CA GLN A 119 44.14 -6.22 42.78
C GLN A 119 45.59 -5.75 42.97
N THR A 120 46.20 -5.20 41.91
CA THR A 120 47.57 -4.67 41.98
C THR A 120 47.68 -3.57 43.02
N GLU A 121 46.69 -2.68 43.11
CA GLU A 121 46.67 -1.63 44.12
C GLU A 121 46.58 -2.19 45.55
N GLN A 122 45.75 -3.23 45.76
CA GLN A 122 45.65 -3.91 47.06
C GLN A 122 46.95 -4.58 47.46
N ASP A 123 47.59 -5.30 46.53
CA ASP A 123 48.86 -5.99 46.77
C ASP A 123 49.96 -4.98 47.14
N LEU A 124 50.03 -3.85 46.44
CA LEU A 124 50.98 -2.77 46.76
C LEU A 124 50.74 -2.18 48.16
N ARG A 125 49.48 -1.92 48.54
CA ARG A 125 49.14 -1.45 49.89
C ARG A 125 49.53 -2.46 50.97
N LEU A 126 49.35 -3.75 50.71
CA LEU A 126 49.75 -4.81 51.64
C LEU A 126 51.27 -4.82 51.83
N LEU A 127 52.03 -4.77 50.74
CA LEU A 127 53.50 -4.70 50.78
C LEU A 127 54.00 -3.47 51.55
N GLU A 128 53.36 -2.31 51.37
CA GLU A 128 53.70 -1.11 52.15
C GLU A 128 53.43 -1.27 53.65
N LEU A 129 52.34 -1.95 54.03
CA LEU A 129 52.02 -2.24 55.42
C LEU A 129 53.01 -3.23 56.03
N GLU A 130 53.36 -4.30 55.32
CA GLU A 130 54.36 -5.28 55.75
C GLU A 130 55.73 -4.63 55.93
N ALA A 131 56.13 -3.74 55.01
CA ALA A 131 57.38 -2.98 55.14
C ALA A 131 57.38 -2.06 56.37
N LYS A 132 56.23 -1.46 56.73
CA LYS A 132 56.10 -0.61 57.93
C LYS A 132 56.08 -1.40 59.24
N LEU A 133 55.62 -2.66 59.23
CA LEU A 133 55.54 -3.52 60.41
C LEU A 133 56.86 -4.26 60.72
N ASN A 134 57.73 -4.44 59.71
CA ASN A 134 59.01 -5.15 59.85
C ASN A 134 60.21 -4.22 60.16
N VAL A 135 59.97 -2.97 60.55
CA VAL A 135 60.97 -1.97 61.02
C VAL A 135 60.68 -1.64 62.48
#